data_AF-E4V390-F1
#
_entry.id   AF-E4V390-F1
#
_cell.length_a   1.000
_cell.length_b   1.000
_cell.length_c   1.000
_cell.angle_alpha   90.00
_cell.angle_beta   90.00
_cell.angle_gamma   90.00
#
_symmetry.space_group_name_H-M   'P 1'
#
loop_
_entity.id
_entity.type
_entity.pdbx_description
1 polymer ?
#
loop_
_entity_poly.entity_id
_entity_poly.type
_entity_poly.pdbx_seq_one_letter_code
_entity_poly.pdbx_strand_id
1 'polypeptide(L)'
;MLTQNQQIAFFLCACLKLLFDIGPTIEELFDCLQIFYISDFIRKVKGWFQTAESCNKQQKWINDINEETILYEFWIQENIFIRELFIDRAIQGKLEQTAKPLYYGPENWKEKLRDAEDQSWKIQNEMYKKYIRRPRGPIARQHLISQSRDRQSLATNPTKHLSQPYQGWEARRRTWASSV
;
A
#
# COMPACT_ATOMS: atom_id res chain seq x y z
N MET A 1 -3.45 -3.31 29.58
CA MET A 1 -3.98 -4.53 30.23
C MET A 1 -4.91 -5.20 29.23
N LEU A 2 -4.66 -6.45 28.85
CA LEU A 2 -5.51 -7.17 27.87
C LEU A 2 -6.87 -7.47 28.50
N THR A 3 -7.95 -7.37 27.72
CA THR A 3 -9.29 -7.76 28.19
C THR A 3 -9.38 -9.29 28.31
N GLN A 4 -10.30 -9.78 29.16
CA GLN A 4 -10.52 -11.22 29.34
C GLN A 4 -10.80 -11.94 28.01
N ASN A 5 -11.54 -11.30 27.10
CA ASN A 5 -11.81 -11.81 25.76
C ASN A 5 -10.54 -11.89 24.89
N GLN A 6 -9.64 -10.91 24.99
CA GLN A 6 -8.35 -10.94 24.29
C GLN A 6 -7.42 -12.04 24.82
N GLN A 7 -7.45 -12.30 26.14
CA GLN A 7 -6.66 -13.38 26.75
C GLN A 7 -7.14 -14.76 26.29
N ILE A 8 -8.46 -14.99 26.26
CA ILE A 8 -9.06 -16.24 25.79
C ILE A 8 -8.75 -16.46 24.30
N ALA A 9 -8.90 -15.43 23.46
CA ALA A 9 -8.59 -15.51 22.04
C ALA A 9 -7.11 -15.83 21.78
N PHE A 10 -6.20 -15.19 22.53
CA PHE A 10 -4.77 -15.46 22.43
C PHE A 10 -4.43 -16.90 22.85
N PHE A 11 -5.00 -17.37 23.96
CA PHE A 11 -4.80 -18.74 24.44
C PHE A 11 -5.30 -19.78 23.42
N LEU A 12 -6.49 -19.60 22.87
CA LEU A 12 -7.05 -20.49 21.84
C LEU A 12 -6.18 -20.53 20.58
N CYS A 13 -5.72 -19.38 20.09
CA CYS A 13 -4.82 -19.32 18.94
C CYS A 13 -3.46 -19.97 19.22
N ALA A 14 -2.90 -19.79 20.42
CA ALA A 14 -1.64 -20.42 20.82
C ALA A 14 -1.81 -21.96 20.90
N CYS A 15 -2.92 -22.45 21.45
CA CYS A 15 -3.24 -23.87 21.48
C CYS A 15 -3.40 -24.46 20.07
N LEU A 16 -4.14 -23.78 19.18
CA LEU A 16 -4.29 -24.24 17.79
C LEU A 16 -2.95 -24.31 17.06
N LYS A 17 -2.08 -23.32 17.29
CA LYS A 17 -0.75 -23.30 16.68
C LYS A 17 0.17 -24.38 17.24
N LEU A 18 0.14 -24.64 18.55
CA LEU A 18 0.98 -25.67 19.18
C LEU A 18 0.51 -27.09 18.88
N LEU A 19 -0.81 -27.32 18.85
CA LEU A 19 -1.39 -28.66 18.71
C LEU A 19 -1.53 -29.09 17.26
N PHE A 20 -1.80 -28.16 16.34
CA PHE A 20 -2.15 -28.49 14.97
C PHE A 20 -1.25 -27.81 13.93
N ASP A 21 -0.33 -26.94 14.35
CA ASP A 21 0.39 -26.00 13.47
C ASP A 21 -0.53 -25.11 12.62
N ILE A 22 -1.83 -25.06 12.98
CA ILE A 22 -2.87 -24.30 12.29
C ILE A 22 -2.96 -22.92 12.94
N GLY A 23 -3.01 -21.89 12.10
CA GLY A 23 -3.32 -20.53 12.53
C GLY A 23 -2.14 -19.56 12.46
N PRO A 24 -2.36 -18.31 12.91
CA PRO A 24 -1.41 -17.22 12.78
C PRO A 24 -0.10 -17.51 13.51
N THR A 25 1.00 -16.99 12.99
CA THR A 25 2.29 -17.08 13.68
C THR A 25 2.29 -16.24 14.97
N ILE A 26 3.20 -16.52 15.90
CA ILE A 26 3.28 -15.79 17.20
C ILE A 26 3.39 -14.27 16.99
N GLU A 27 4.18 -13.82 16.01
CA GLU A 27 4.30 -12.40 15.65
C GLU A 27 2.96 -11.81 15.14
N GLU A 28 2.17 -12.58 14.39
CA GLU A 28 0.85 -12.16 13.90
C GLU A 28 -0.15 -12.03 15.05
N LEU A 29 -0.06 -12.89 16.07
CA LEU A 29 -0.88 -12.74 17.28
C LEU A 29 -0.55 -11.44 18.01
N PHE A 30 0.73 -11.08 18.11
CA PHE A 30 1.13 -9.81 18.69
C PHE A 30 0.71 -8.61 17.82
N ASP A 31 0.72 -8.74 16.48
CA ASP A 31 0.17 -7.71 15.59
C ASP A 31 -1.33 -7.48 15.85
N CYS A 32 -2.12 -8.56 15.97
CA CYS A 32 -3.55 -8.47 16.27
C CYS A 32 -3.84 -7.80 17.61
N LEU A 33 -2.96 -8.01 18.60
CA LEU A 33 -3.05 -7.35 19.90
C LEU A 33 -2.43 -5.94 19.93
N GLN A 34 -1.94 -5.45 18.79
CA GLN A 34 -1.23 -4.17 18.65
C GLN A 34 0.03 -4.07 19.55
N ILE A 35 0.61 -5.20 19.94
CA ILE A 35 1.84 -5.28 20.74
C ILE A 35 3.04 -5.31 19.79
N PHE A 36 3.22 -4.18 19.11
CA PHE A 36 4.13 -4.08 17.97
C PHE A 36 5.59 -4.31 18.32
N TYR A 37 6.05 -3.82 19.48
CA TYR A 37 7.43 -3.99 19.92
C TYR A 37 7.88 -5.47 19.97
N ILE A 38 7.03 -6.35 20.51
CA ILE A 38 7.34 -7.79 20.59
C ILE A 38 7.33 -8.41 19.19
N SER A 39 6.33 -8.07 18.37
CA SER A 39 6.24 -8.56 17.00
C SER A 39 7.45 -8.16 16.15
N ASP A 40 7.91 -6.90 16.26
CA ASP A 40 9.04 -6.34 15.53
C ASP A 40 10.36 -6.99 16.00
N PHE A 41 10.51 -7.26 17.31
CA PHE A 41 11.64 -7.99 17.85
C PHE A 41 11.72 -9.43 17.30
N ILE A 42 10.60 -10.17 17.30
CA ILE A 42 10.54 -11.53 16.76
C ILE A 42 10.94 -11.54 15.28
N ARG A 43 10.43 -10.59 14.48
CA ARG A 43 10.79 -10.47 13.06
C ARG A 43 12.26 -10.16 12.86
N LYS A 44 12.84 -9.27 13.69
CA LYS A 44 14.27 -8.95 13.64
C LYS A 44 15.14 -10.19 13.91
N VAL A 45 14.81 -10.96 14.95
CA VAL A 45 15.52 -12.21 15.25
C VAL A 45 15.38 -13.21 14.11
N LYS A 46 14.16 -13.42 13.57
CA LYS A 46 13.96 -14.28 12.39
C LYS A 46 14.75 -13.81 11.17
N GLY A 47 14.89 -12.50 10.99
CA GLY A 47 15.69 -11.88 9.93
C GLY A 47 17.14 -12.34 9.96
N TRP A 48 17.74 -12.54 11.14
CA TRP A 48 19.13 -12.99 11.29
C TRP A 48 19.38 -14.41 10.78
N PHE A 49 18.35 -15.24 10.71
CA PHE A 49 18.45 -16.62 10.25
C PHE A 49 18.04 -16.80 8.79
N GLN A 50 17.70 -15.71 8.07
CA GLN A 50 17.32 -15.79 6.67
C GLN A 50 18.52 -15.88 5.75
N THR A 51 18.39 -16.65 4.66
CA THR A 51 19.39 -16.68 3.60
C THR A 51 19.39 -15.37 2.82
N ALA A 52 20.55 -15.00 2.27
CA ALA A 52 20.69 -13.82 1.41
C ALA A 52 19.70 -13.84 0.23
N GLU A 53 19.47 -15.00 -0.38
CA GLU A 53 18.49 -15.18 -1.46
C GLU A 53 17.05 -14.86 -1.01
N SER A 54 16.65 -15.35 0.16
CA SER A 54 15.32 -15.08 0.73
C SER A 54 15.14 -13.59 1.05
N CYS A 55 16.17 -12.94 1.58
CA CYS A 55 16.19 -11.50 1.82
C CYS A 55 16.06 -10.73 0.50
N ASN A 56 16.85 -11.07 -0.52
CA ASN A 56 16.81 -10.42 -1.82
C ASN A 56 15.45 -10.57 -2.51
N LYS A 57 14.82 -11.75 -2.42
CA LYS A 57 13.48 -11.98 -2.96
C LYS A 57 12.43 -11.12 -2.27
N GLN A 58 12.50 -10.98 -0.94
CA GLN A 58 11.62 -10.10 -0.18
C GLN A 58 11.84 -8.63 -0.53
N GLN A 59 13.10 -8.19 -0.62
CA GLN A 59 13.42 -6.80 -0.95
C GLN A 59 13.00 -6.44 -2.37
N LYS A 60 13.20 -7.33 -3.34
CA LYS A 60 12.73 -7.14 -4.72
C LYS A 60 11.22 -6.96 -4.74
N TRP A 61 10.47 -7.83 -4.08
CA TRP A 61 9.01 -7.70 -3.99
C TRP A 61 8.59 -6.37 -3.34
N ILE A 62 9.31 -5.92 -2.30
CA ILE A 62 9.05 -4.61 -1.66
C ILE A 62 9.26 -3.46 -2.66
N ASN A 63 10.35 -3.49 -3.43
CA ASN A 63 10.60 -2.47 -4.45
C ASN A 63 9.49 -2.49 -5.51
N ASP A 64 9.18 -3.68 -6.03
CA ASP A 64 8.16 -3.88 -7.06
C ASP A 64 6.76 -3.41 -6.62
N ILE A 65 6.38 -3.62 -5.34
CA ILE A 65 5.08 -3.18 -4.82
C ILE A 65 5.05 -1.68 -4.52
N ASN A 66 6.18 -1.09 -4.11
CA ASN A 66 6.27 0.36 -3.88
C ASN A 66 6.15 1.13 -5.20
N GLU A 67 6.81 0.66 -6.26
CA GLU A 67 6.70 1.26 -7.60
C GLU A 67 5.25 1.23 -8.11
N GLU A 68 4.56 0.09 -7.99
CA GLU A 68 3.14 0.02 -8.38
C GLU A 68 2.23 0.86 -7.50
N THR A 69 2.55 0.99 -6.21
CA THR A 69 1.76 1.84 -5.30
C THR A 69 1.83 3.30 -5.73
N ILE A 70 3.01 3.78 -6.13
CA ILE A 70 3.19 5.15 -6.64
C ILE A 70 2.39 5.35 -7.93
N LEU A 71 2.45 4.38 -8.86
CA LEU A 71 1.67 4.44 -10.10
C LEU A 71 0.17 4.45 -9.79
N TYR A 72 -0.29 3.55 -8.93
CA TYR A 72 -1.68 3.48 -8.49
C TYR A 72 -2.18 4.79 -7.90
N GLU A 73 -1.42 5.41 -7.00
CA GLU A 73 -1.77 6.70 -6.40
C GLU A 73 -1.85 7.81 -7.45
N PHE A 74 -0.89 7.86 -8.38
CA PHE A 74 -0.91 8.81 -9.50
C PHE A 74 -2.18 8.66 -10.35
N TRP A 75 -2.48 7.43 -10.79
CA TRP A 75 -3.62 7.16 -11.67
C TRP A 75 -4.98 7.35 -11.00
N ILE A 76 -5.09 7.11 -9.69
CA ILE A 76 -6.30 7.48 -8.93
C ILE A 76 -6.48 9.00 -8.92
N GLN A 77 -5.43 9.74 -8.59
CA GLN A 77 -5.50 11.21 -8.55
C GLN A 77 -5.88 11.77 -9.91
N GLU A 78 -5.30 11.22 -10.98
CA GLU A 78 -5.63 11.59 -12.36
C GLU A 78 -7.09 11.28 -12.69
N ASN A 79 -7.60 10.10 -12.34
CA ASN A 79 -9.00 9.74 -12.58
C ASN A 79 -9.98 10.66 -11.81
N ILE A 80 -9.68 10.97 -10.55
CA ILE A 80 -10.46 11.94 -9.76
C ILE A 80 -10.46 13.30 -10.45
N PHE A 81 -9.28 13.80 -10.82
CA PHE A 81 -9.14 15.09 -11.50
C PHE A 81 -9.91 15.16 -12.83
N ILE A 82 -9.81 14.12 -13.67
CA ILE A 82 -10.54 14.05 -14.95
C ILE A 82 -12.05 14.11 -14.71
N ARG A 83 -12.55 13.37 -13.71
CA ARG A 83 -13.98 13.37 -13.36
C ARG A 83 -14.44 14.73 -12.87
N GLU A 84 -13.70 15.35 -11.96
CA GLU A 84 -13.99 16.71 -11.46
C GLU A 84 -14.01 17.73 -12.59
N LEU A 85 -12.99 17.70 -13.46
CA LEU A 85 -12.90 18.60 -14.60
C LEU A 85 -14.12 18.49 -15.53
N PHE A 86 -14.56 17.27 -15.85
CA PHE A 86 -15.70 17.08 -16.74
C PHE A 86 -17.04 17.40 -16.08
N ILE A 87 -17.18 17.19 -14.77
CA ILE A 87 -18.34 17.67 -14.02
C ILE A 87 -18.42 19.20 -14.11
N ASP A 88 -17.31 19.90 -13.84
CA ASP A 88 -17.26 21.37 -13.93
C ASP A 88 -17.59 21.88 -15.34
N ARG A 89 -17.06 21.22 -16.37
CA ARG A 89 -17.34 21.57 -17.78
C ARG A 89 -18.79 21.29 -18.16
N ALA A 90 -19.39 20.21 -17.66
CA ALA A 90 -20.80 19.90 -17.87
C ALA A 90 -21.70 20.98 -17.24
N ILE A 91 -21.41 21.39 -16.00
CA ILE A 91 -22.12 22.49 -15.31
C ILE A 91 -22.07 23.79 -16.12
N GLN A 92 -20.92 24.08 -16.74
CA GLN A 92 -20.73 25.27 -17.56
C GLN A 92 -21.34 25.18 -18.97
N GLY A 93 -21.92 24.04 -19.36
CA GLY A 93 -22.38 23.80 -20.73
C GLY A 93 -21.25 23.74 -21.77
N LYS A 94 -20.01 23.46 -21.33
CA LYS A 94 -18.78 23.49 -22.13
C LYS A 94 -18.12 22.11 -22.26
N LEU A 95 -18.92 21.04 -22.14
CA LEU A 95 -18.41 19.67 -22.14
C LEU A 95 -17.71 19.29 -23.46
N GLU A 96 -18.25 19.78 -24.59
CA GLU A 96 -17.69 19.59 -25.93
C GLU A 96 -16.47 20.48 -26.20
N GLN A 97 -16.23 21.51 -25.38
CA GLN A 97 -15.02 22.31 -25.43
C GLN A 97 -13.97 21.62 -24.58
N THR A 98 -13.43 20.53 -25.12
CA THR A 98 -12.35 19.75 -24.50
C THR A 98 -11.17 20.66 -24.22
N ALA A 99 -11.06 21.14 -22.99
CA ALA A 99 -9.80 21.65 -22.48
C ALA A 99 -8.83 20.46 -22.54
N LYS A 100 -7.70 20.58 -23.23
CA LYS A 100 -6.64 19.56 -23.17
C LYS A 100 -6.10 19.58 -21.74
N PRO A 101 -6.37 18.58 -20.87
CA PRO A 101 -5.86 18.64 -19.51
C PRO A 101 -4.57 17.83 -19.39
N LEU A 102 -4.26 16.92 -20.34
CA LEU A 102 -3.25 15.87 -20.17
C LEU A 102 -2.52 15.51 -21.48
N TYR A 103 -1.25 15.14 -21.32
CA TYR A 103 -0.23 14.92 -22.36
C TYR A 103 -0.50 13.71 -23.28
N TYR A 104 -1.38 12.78 -22.91
CA TYR A 104 -1.65 11.54 -23.64
C TYR A 104 -3.14 11.13 -23.56
N GLY A 105 -3.61 10.35 -24.55
CA GLY A 105 -4.96 9.76 -24.59
C GLY A 105 -5.95 10.40 -25.57
N PRO A 106 -7.19 9.87 -25.67
CA PRO A 106 -8.21 10.31 -26.64
C PRO A 106 -8.59 11.78 -26.46
N GLU A 107 -9.01 12.48 -27.52
CA GLU A 107 -9.43 13.90 -27.39
C GLU A 107 -10.82 14.04 -26.75
N ASN A 108 -11.73 13.09 -27.02
CA ASN A 108 -13.12 13.09 -26.54
C ASN A 108 -13.23 12.82 -25.04
N TRP A 109 -14.02 13.63 -24.34
CA TRP A 109 -14.28 13.49 -22.90
C TRP A 109 -14.85 12.11 -22.50
N LYS A 110 -15.72 11.51 -23.33
CA LYS A 110 -16.31 10.18 -23.06
C LYS A 110 -15.26 9.09 -23.07
N GLU A 111 -14.37 9.14 -24.06
CA GLU A 111 -13.29 8.16 -24.21
C GLU A 111 -12.22 8.36 -23.15
N LYS A 112 -11.94 9.60 -22.74
CA LYS A 112 -11.05 9.90 -21.61
C LYS A 112 -11.57 9.32 -20.29
N LEU A 113 -12.86 9.46 -20.00
CA LEU A 113 -13.46 8.86 -18.81
C LEU A 113 -13.38 7.33 -18.82
N ARG A 114 -13.62 6.72 -20.00
CA ARG A 114 -13.50 5.27 -20.18
C ARG A 114 -12.06 4.80 -19.99
N ASP A 115 -11.10 5.46 -20.62
CA ASP A 115 -9.68 5.10 -20.50
C ASP A 115 -9.21 5.25 -19.04
N ALA A 116 -9.59 6.32 -18.34
CA ALA A 116 -9.26 6.49 -16.93
C ALA A 116 -9.77 5.34 -16.04
N GLU A 117 -10.96 4.81 -16.32
CA GLU A 117 -11.51 3.63 -15.65
C GLU A 117 -10.74 2.35 -16.00
N ASP A 118 -10.46 2.13 -17.29
CA ASP A 118 -9.70 0.97 -17.77
C ASP A 118 -8.26 0.95 -17.20
N GLN A 119 -7.58 2.10 -17.15
CA GLN A 119 -6.24 2.21 -16.56
C GLN A 119 -6.28 1.92 -15.05
N SER A 120 -7.25 2.52 -14.34
CA SER A 120 -7.43 2.28 -12.90
C SER A 120 -7.61 0.78 -12.61
N TRP A 121 -8.45 0.09 -13.38
CA TRP A 121 -8.65 -1.35 -13.24
C TRP A 121 -7.38 -2.15 -13.54
N LYS A 122 -6.65 -1.83 -14.61
CA LYS A 122 -5.40 -2.52 -14.98
C LYS A 122 -4.38 -2.46 -13.85
N ILE A 123 -4.21 -1.28 -13.24
CA ILE A 123 -3.22 -1.09 -12.18
C ILE A 123 -3.65 -1.80 -10.90
N GLN A 124 -4.93 -1.72 -10.53
CA GLN A 124 -5.45 -2.50 -9.39
C GLN A 124 -5.21 -4.00 -9.57
N ASN A 125 -5.41 -4.50 -10.79
CA ASN A 125 -5.19 -5.91 -11.11
C ASN A 125 -3.69 -6.27 -11.03
N GLU A 126 -2.79 -5.43 -11.53
CA GLU A 126 -1.34 -5.66 -11.40
C GLU A 126 -0.88 -5.61 -9.93
N MET A 127 -1.36 -4.63 -9.15
CA MET A 127 -1.11 -4.58 -7.71
C MET A 127 -1.58 -5.87 -7.02
N TYR A 128 -2.78 -6.35 -7.35
CA TYR A 128 -3.32 -7.59 -6.79
C TYR A 128 -2.47 -8.80 -7.18
N LYS A 129 -2.06 -8.92 -8.44
CA LYS A 129 -1.17 -10.01 -8.92
C LYS A 129 0.17 -10.00 -8.18
N LYS A 130 0.76 -8.83 -7.93
CA LYS A 130 2.00 -8.72 -7.13
C LYS A 130 1.76 -9.06 -5.66
N TYR A 131 0.62 -8.65 -5.10
CA TYR A 131 0.26 -8.94 -3.72
C TYR A 131 0.10 -10.45 -3.46
N ILE A 132 -0.59 -11.19 -4.34
CA ILE A 132 -0.78 -12.64 -4.18
C ILE A 132 0.55 -13.41 -4.30
N ARG A 133 1.53 -12.88 -5.04
CA ARG A 133 2.87 -13.46 -5.22
C ARG A 133 3.86 -13.08 -4.11
N ARG A 134 3.37 -12.46 -3.03
CA ARG A 134 4.18 -12.02 -1.90
C ARG A 134 5.05 -13.15 -1.34
N PRO A 135 6.37 -12.95 -1.20
CA PRO A 135 7.23 -13.89 -0.51
C PRO A 135 6.87 -13.95 0.97
N ARG A 136 6.86 -15.16 1.55
CA ARG A 136 6.73 -15.32 3.00
C ARG A 136 8.04 -14.94 3.66
N GLY A 137 7.97 -14.10 4.69
CA GLY A 137 9.13 -13.77 5.51
C GLY A 137 8.93 -12.52 6.38
N PRO A 138 9.81 -12.31 7.37
CA PRO A 138 9.71 -11.23 8.34
C PRO A 138 9.89 -9.84 7.69
N ILE A 139 10.71 -9.70 6.65
CA ILE A 139 10.97 -8.41 5.99
C ILE A 139 9.74 -7.93 5.22
N ALA A 140 9.18 -8.80 4.36
CA ALA A 140 7.96 -8.47 3.61
C ALA A 140 6.76 -8.21 4.54
N ARG A 141 6.66 -8.95 5.65
CA ARG A 141 5.60 -8.73 6.64
C ARG A 141 5.79 -7.42 7.41
N GLN A 142 7.01 -7.11 7.85
CA GLN A 142 7.31 -5.85 8.52
C GLN A 142 6.90 -4.66 7.64
N HIS A 143 7.22 -4.71 6.35
CA HIS A 143 6.87 -3.67 5.40
C HIS A 143 5.35 -3.41 5.33
N LEU A 144 4.53 -4.46 5.21
CA LEU A 144 3.07 -4.32 5.17
C LEU A 144 2.49 -3.76 6.47
N ILE A 145 2.99 -4.23 7.62
CA ILE A 145 2.53 -3.75 8.91
C ILE A 145 2.91 -2.28 9.10
N SER A 146 4.13 -1.87 8.73
CA SER A 146 4.53 -0.46 8.74
C SER A 146 3.62 0.39 7.86
N GLN A 147 3.35 -0.01 6.61
CA GLN A 147 2.41 0.71 5.75
C GLN A 147 1.00 0.81 6.36
N SER A 148 0.50 -0.26 6.98
CA SER A 148 -0.80 -0.25 7.65
C SER A 148 -0.83 0.73 8.82
N ARG A 149 0.26 0.79 9.61
CA ARG A 149 0.41 1.74 10.72
C ARG A 149 0.42 3.18 10.20
N ASP A 150 1.14 3.45 9.12
CA ASP A 150 1.21 4.77 8.51
C ASP A 150 -0.16 5.23 8.00
N ARG A 151 -0.89 4.34 7.32
CA ARG A 151 -2.27 4.61 6.86
C ARG A 151 -3.24 4.86 8.02
N GLN A 152 -3.14 4.09 9.10
CA GLN A 152 -3.98 4.30 10.28
C GLN A 152 -3.64 5.62 11.00
N SER A 153 -2.36 5.97 11.07
CA SER A 153 -1.89 7.26 11.60
C SER A 153 -2.42 8.44 10.78
N LEU A 154 -2.33 8.34 9.45
CA LEU A 154 -2.93 9.29 8.50
C LEU A 154 -4.44 9.47 8.72
N ALA A 155 -5.18 8.36 8.86
CA ALA A 155 -6.63 8.39 9.03
C ALA A 155 -7.06 8.99 10.38
N THR A 156 -6.27 8.78 11.44
CA THR A 156 -6.61 9.23 12.80
C THR A 156 -6.10 10.63 13.11
N ASN A 157 -5.02 11.08 12.47
CA ASN A 157 -4.45 12.42 12.67
C ASN A 157 -3.75 12.96 11.41
N PRO A 158 -4.52 13.39 10.39
CA PRO A 158 -3.98 13.81 9.10
C PRO A 158 -3.08 15.04 9.22
N THR A 159 -3.43 16.00 10.09
CA THR A 159 -2.68 17.25 10.27
C THR A 159 -1.29 17.01 10.86
N LYS A 160 -1.17 16.09 11.84
CA LYS A 160 0.13 15.71 12.41
C LYS A 160 1.03 15.06 11.37
N HIS A 161 0.47 14.23 10.49
CA HIS A 161 1.23 13.57 9.44
C HIS A 161 1.75 14.58 8.39
N LEU A 162 0.92 15.53 7.98
CA LEU A 162 1.30 16.61 7.05
C LEU A 162 2.31 17.61 7.65
N SER A 163 2.34 17.75 8.98
CA SER A 163 3.31 18.59 9.68
C SER A 163 4.70 17.95 9.88
N GLN A 164 4.87 16.67 9.54
CA GLN A 164 6.19 16.05 9.61
C GLN A 164 7.07 16.51 8.43
N PRO A 165 8.36 16.83 8.67
CA PRO A 165 9.26 17.22 7.60
C PRO A 165 9.36 16.07 6.57
N TYR A 166 8.93 16.40 5.36
CA TYR A 166 8.59 15.52 4.24
C TYR A 166 9.70 14.52 3.88
N GLN A 167 9.49 13.20 4.11
CA GLN A 167 10.27 12.12 3.49
C GLN A 167 9.99 11.99 1.97
N GLY A 168 8.96 12.67 1.44
CA GLY A 168 8.58 12.61 0.02
C GLY A 168 9.47 13.41 -0.95
N TRP A 169 10.52 14.10 -0.48
CA TRP A 169 11.46 14.78 -1.37
C TRP A 169 12.48 13.82 -2.01
N GLU A 170 12.75 12.68 -1.37
CA GLU A 170 13.68 11.68 -1.90
C GLU A 170 13.07 10.83 -3.02
N ALA A 171 11.76 10.61 -3.00
CA ALA A 171 11.05 9.89 -4.07
C ALA A 171 11.02 10.69 -5.39
N ARG A 172 10.86 12.02 -5.30
CA ARG A 172 10.92 12.92 -6.48
C ARG A 172 12.34 13.11 -7.03
N ARG A 173 13.38 13.03 -6.20
CA ARG A 173 14.78 13.12 -6.66
C ARG A 173 15.25 11.84 -7.37
N ARG A 174 14.76 10.66 -6.95
CA ARG A 174 15.12 9.39 -7.61
C ARG A 174 14.53 9.26 -9.01
N THR A 175 13.32 9.74 -9.27
CA THR A 175 12.71 9.72 -10.61
C THR A 175 13.31 10.74 -11.58
N TRP A 176 13.80 11.87 -11.06
CA TRP A 176 14.54 12.85 -11.88
C TRP A 176 16.00 12.46 -12.14
N ALA A 177 16.68 11.80 -11.19
CA ALA A 177 18.07 11.37 -11.35
C ALA A 177 18.24 10.12 -12.25
N SER A 178 17.17 9.38 -12.55
CA SER A 178 17.16 8.26 -13.50
C SER A 178 16.68 8.65 -14.90
N SER A 179 16.40 9.93 -15.15
CA SER A 179 15.92 10.48 -16.43
C SER A 179 16.90 11.50 -17.04
N VAL A 180 18.15 11.54 -16.53
CA VAL A 180 19.28 12.33 -17.07
C VAL A 180 20.46 11.39 -17.32
#